data_AF-A0A6P0JT98-F1
#
_entry.id   AF-A0A6P0JT98-F1
#
_cell.length_a   1.000
_cell.length_b   1.000
_cell.length_c   1.000
_cell.angle_alpha   90.00
_cell.angle_beta   90.00
_cell.angle_gamma   90.00
#
_symmetry.space_group_name_H-M   'P 1'
#
loop_
_entity.id
_entity.type
_entity.pdbx_description
1 polymer ?
#
loop_
_entity_poly.entity_id
_entity_poly.type
_entity_poly.pdbx_seq_one_letter_code
_entity_poly.pdbx_strand_id
1 'polypeptide(L)'
;MIAVEVADTGAAGLKRAGELDNPQALGCLELTQRGAQLILGEKELLESLGEIPKLDRLETAEPELPPDLEPELVQVLQAIPNTPISVDRIVQQSQLDAGKVFGILAKLEIFELVTQLPGMQYQRIR
;
A
#
# COMPACT_ATOMS: atom_id res chain seq x y z
N MET A 1 -10.94 8.55 -11.64
CA MET A 1 -9.97 7.86 -12.52
C MET A 1 -8.99 8.92 -12.99
N ILE A 2 -7.86 9.06 -12.29
CA ILE A 2 -6.83 10.07 -12.58
C ILE A 2 -5.75 9.35 -13.37
N ALA A 3 -5.50 9.75 -14.61
CA ALA A 3 -4.35 9.29 -15.39
C ALA A 3 -3.20 10.26 -15.14
N VAL A 4 -2.10 9.77 -14.58
CA VAL A 4 -0.86 10.54 -14.38
C VAL A 4 0.12 10.05 -15.44
N GLU A 5 0.47 10.92 -16.38
CA GLU A 5 1.50 10.63 -17.39
C GLU A 5 2.71 11.54 -17.16
N VAL A 6 3.90 10.93 -17.13
CA VAL A 6 5.18 11.60 -16.82
C VAL A 6 5.80 12.10 -18.12
N ALA A 7 5.99 13.41 -18.24
CA ALA A 7 6.66 14.00 -19.40
C ALA A 7 8.16 14.21 -19.11
N ASP A 8 9.00 13.48 -19.85
CA ASP A 8 10.47 13.61 -19.85
C ASP A 8 10.89 14.96 -20.46
N THR A 9 11.78 15.69 -19.78
CA THR A 9 12.13 17.09 -20.10
C THR A 9 13.28 17.17 -21.12
N GLY A 10 13.06 17.87 -22.24
CA GLY A 10 14.09 18.17 -23.24
C GLY A 10 13.99 19.58 -23.85
N ALA A 11 14.74 20.51 -23.24
CA ALA A 11 15.39 21.72 -23.78
C ALA A 11 14.67 22.69 -24.77
N ALA A 12 14.48 23.92 -24.26
CA ALA A 12 14.56 25.24 -24.89
C ALA A 12 14.61 25.37 -26.44
N GLY A 13 13.59 26.01 -27.01
CA GLY A 13 13.65 26.63 -28.33
C GLY A 13 12.27 27.12 -28.79
N LEU A 14 12.15 28.39 -29.18
CA LEU A 14 10.95 28.98 -29.77
C LEU A 14 10.57 28.19 -31.04
N LYS A 15 9.59 27.29 -30.95
CA LYS A 15 9.18 26.43 -32.07
C LYS A 15 7.79 26.87 -32.57
N ARG A 16 7.76 27.21 -33.87
CA ARG A 16 6.54 27.50 -34.66
C ARG A 16 5.50 26.41 -34.41
N ALA A 17 4.22 26.80 -34.38
CA ALA A 17 3.07 25.90 -34.39
C ALA A 17 3.16 24.92 -35.58
N GLY A 18 3.74 23.75 -35.31
CA GLY A 18 3.87 22.64 -36.25
C GLY A 18 4.04 21.29 -35.53
N GLU A 19 3.92 21.27 -34.21
CA GLU A 19 4.01 20.05 -33.37
C GLU A 19 2.70 19.77 -32.61
N LEU A 20 1.59 20.36 -33.07
CA LEU A 20 0.24 19.97 -32.62
C LEU A 20 -0.28 18.71 -33.35
N ASP A 21 0.41 18.26 -34.41
CA ASP A 21 0.10 17.02 -35.16
C ASP A 21 0.78 15.78 -34.56
N ASN A 22 1.08 15.78 -33.25
CA ASN A 22 1.44 14.53 -32.59
C ASN A 22 0.14 13.74 -32.31
N PRO A 23 -0.12 12.60 -32.98
CA PRO A 23 -1.33 11.82 -32.76
C PRO A 23 -1.46 11.31 -31.32
N GLN A 24 -0.36 11.24 -30.56
CA GLN A 24 -0.36 10.87 -29.14
C GLN A 24 -0.83 12.02 -28.24
N ALA A 25 -0.65 13.28 -28.64
CA ALA A 25 -1.05 14.46 -27.86
C ALA A 25 -2.53 14.82 -28.01
N LEU A 26 -3.20 14.33 -29.06
CA LEU A 26 -4.64 14.53 -29.29
C LEU A 26 -5.47 14.01 -28.12
N GLY A 27 -5.11 12.84 -27.56
CA GLY A 27 -5.81 12.27 -26.41
C GLY A 27 -5.71 13.14 -25.15
N CYS A 28 -4.51 13.65 -24.86
CA CYS A 28 -4.29 14.58 -23.74
C CYS A 28 -5.01 15.92 -23.95
N LEU A 29 -5.00 16.45 -25.19
CA LEU A 29 -5.72 17.67 -25.56
C LEU A 29 -7.25 17.50 -25.42
N GLU A 30 -7.79 16.34 -25.77
CA GLU A 30 -9.21 16.03 -25.58
C GLU A 30 -9.58 15.98 -24.09
N LEU A 31 -8.71 15.43 -23.24
CA LEU A 31 -8.92 15.39 -21.80
C LEU A 31 -8.92 16.80 -21.18
N THR A 32 -8.00 17.68 -21.58
CA THR A 32 -8.00 19.08 -21.15
C THR A 32 -9.25 19.83 -21.62
N GLN A 33 -9.73 19.59 -22.84
CA GLN A 33 -11.00 20.17 -23.33
C GLN A 33 -12.22 19.69 -22.52
N ARG A 34 -12.16 18.48 -21.96
CA ARG A 34 -13.20 17.91 -21.09
C ARG A 34 -13.06 18.32 -19.62
N GLY A 35 -12.16 19.24 -19.29
CA GLY A 35 -11.99 19.78 -17.94
C GLY A 35 -10.92 19.08 -17.09
N ALA A 36 -10.03 18.28 -17.69
CA ALA A 36 -8.87 17.76 -16.99
C ALA A 36 -7.90 18.91 -16.66
N GLN A 37 -7.56 19.03 -15.37
CA GLN A 37 -6.59 20.00 -14.90
C GLN A 37 -5.18 19.53 -15.30
N LEU A 38 -4.44 20.40 -15.98
CA LEU A 38 -3.05 20.16 -16.32
C LEU A 38 -2.21 20.40 -15.07
N ILE A 39 -1.40 19.42 -14.67
CA ILE A 39 -0.56 19.53 -13.49
C ILE A 39 0.89 19.47 -13.94
N LEU A 40 1.58 20.60 -13.83
CA LEU A 40 2.88 20.83 -14.47
C LEU A 40 4.08 20.45 -13.59
N GLY A 41 3.83 20.03 -12.35
CA GLY A 41 4.89 19.62 -11.44
C GLY A 41 4.37 18.97 -10.16
N GLU A 42 5.27 18.28 -9.47
CA GLU A 42 5.00 17.55 -8.22
C GLU A 42 4.33 18.40 -7.13
N LYS A 43 4.70 19.68 -7.02
CA LYS A 43 4.11 20.60 -6.03
C LYS A 43 2.64 20.89 -6.32
N GLU A 44 2.31 21.08 -7.58
CA GLU A 44 0.95 21.42 -8.02
C GLU A 44 0.04 20.18 -7.94
N LEU A 45 0.60 18.97 -8.11
CA LEU A 45 -0.07 17.70 -7.79
C LEU A 45 -0.43 17.65 -6.31
N LEU A 46 0.54 17.92 -5.43
CA LEU A 46 0.35 17.89 -3.98
C LEU A 46 -0.66 18.93 -3.48
N GLU A 47 -0.69 20.12 -4.09
CA GLU A 47 -1.67 21.17 -3.79
C GLU A 47 -3.07 20.83 -4.30
N SER A 48 -3.19 20.24 -5.50
CA SER A 48 -4.48 19.79 -6.05
C SER A 48 -5.10 18.62 -5.28
N LEU A 49 -4.26 17.79 -4.65
CA LEU A 49 -4.69 16.72 -3.76
C LEU A 49 -5.19 17.24 -2.40
N GLY A 50 -5.21 18.56 -2.19
CA GLY A 50 -6.04 19.26 -1.22
C GLY A 50 -6.09 18.60 0.14
N GLU A 51 -5.13 18.95 1.01
CA GLU A 51 -5.13 18.58 2.42
C GLU A 51 -5.26 17.08 2.65
N ILE A 52 -4.26 16.29 2.23
CA ILE A 52 -4.04 15.01 2.92
C ILE A 52 -3.83 15.42 4.39
N PRO A 53 -4.76 15.12 5.32
CA PRO A 53 -4.53 15.43 6.71
C PRO A 53 -3.20 14.76 7.03
N LYS A 54 -2.27 15.51 7.64
CA LYS A 54 -1.12 14.86 8.25
C LYS A 54 -1.76 13.83 9.16
N LEU A 55 -1.62 12.55 8.81
CA LEU A 55 -1.79 11.47 9.74
C LEU A 55 -0.72 11.78 10.78
N ASP A 56 -1.07 12.58 11.78
CA ASP A 56 -0.42 12.56 13.07
C ASP A 56 -0.25 11.08 13.31
N ARG A 57 1.02 10.66 13.35
CA ARG A 57 1.41 9.28 13.55
C ARG A 57 0.58 8.84 14.74
N LEU A 58 -0.52 8.14 14.47
CA LEU A 58 -1.35 7.56 15.50
C LEU A 58 -0.33 6.76 16.26
N GLU A 59 -0.12 7.11 17.53
CA GLU A 59 0.57 6.23 18.44
C GLU A 59 -0.14 4.90 18.25
N THR A 60 0.50 4.00 17.52
CA THR A 60 -0.07 2.76 17.03
C THR A 60 -0.52 2.03 18.27
N ALA A 61 -1.80 2.18 18.58
CA ALA A 61 -2.41 1.56 19.72
C ALA A 61 -2.22 0.07 19.46
N GLU A 62 -1.48 -0.59 20.35
CA GLU A 62 -1.21 -2.01 20.22
C GLU A 62 -2.55 -2.69 19.97
N PRO A 63 -2.73 -3.40 18.84
CA PRO A 63 -4.05 -3.77 18.37
C PRO A 63 -4.75 -4.52 19.51
N GLU A 64 -5.88 -3.97 19.95
CA GLU A 64 -6.58 -4.50 21.12
C GLU A 64 -6.98 -5.93 20.81
N LEU A 65 -6.32 -6.87 21.50
CA LEU A 65 -6.59 -8.29 21.36
C LEU A 65 -8.06 -8.51 21.70
N PRO A 66 -8.86 -9.10 20.79
CA PRO A 66 -10.23 -9.44 21.11
C PRO A 66 -10.26 -10.25 22.42
N PRO A 67 -11.13 -9.89 23.38
CA PRO A 67 -11.11 -10.47 24.72
C PRO A 67 -11.47 -11.97 24.78
N ASP A 68 -11.81 -12.58 23.64
CA ASP A 68 -12.24 -13.97 23.50
C ASP A 68 -11.43 -14.72 22.42
N LEU A 69 -10.14 -14.40 22.29
CA LEU A 69 -9.25 -15.16 21.41
C LEU A 69 -9.08 -16.59 21.92
N GLU A 70 -9.34 -17.56 21.05
CA GLU A 70 -9.09 -18.99 21.31
C GLU A 70 -7.62 -19.19 21.76
N PRO A 71 -7.34 -20.13 22.68
CA PRO A 71 -5.99 -20.31 23.22
C PRO A 71 -4.95 -20.68 22.16
N GLU A 72 -5.33 -21.44 21.13
CA GLU A 72 -4.46 -21.76 19.99
C GLU A 72 -4.10 -20.51 19.17
N LEU A 73 -5.03 -19.55 19.05
CA LEU A 73 -4.84 -18.28 18.36
C LEU A 73 -3.81 -17.40 19.08
N VAL A 74 -3.93 -17.30 20.41
CA VAL A 74 -2.96 -16.58 21.26
C VAL A 74 -1.58 -17.22 21.16
N GLN A 75 -1.49 -18.55 21.15
CA GLN A 75 -0.23 -19.29 21.06
C GLN A 75 0.52 -19.00 19.76
N VAL A 76 -0.17 -19.01 18.61
CA VAL A 76 0.45 -18.65 17.32
C VAL A 76 0.81 -17.17 17.28
N LEU A 77 -0.05 -16.29 17.77
CA LEU A 77 0.22 -14.85 17.79
C LEU A 77 1.46 -14.53 18.65
N GLN A 78 1.67 -15.22 19.77
CA GLN A 78 2.87 -15.06 20.60
C GLN A 78 4.15 -15.55 19.92
N ALA A 79 4.05 -16.50 18.98
CA ALA A 79 5.19 -16.97 18.20
C ALA A 79 5.62 -15.97 17.10
N ILE A 80 4.78 -14.97 16.77
CA ILE A 80 5.04 -14.00 15.71
C ILE A 80 5.59 -12.70 16.32
N PRO A 81 6.86 -12.34 16.08
CA PRO A 81 7.42 -11.09 16.56
C PRO A 81 6.99 -9.90 15.67
N ASN A 82 7.41 -8.70 16.06
CA ASN A 82 7.25 -7.47 15.28
C ASN A 82 8.22 -7.38 14.07
N THR A 83 8.87 -8.48 13.71
CA THR A 83 9.80 -8.62 12.59
C THR A 83 9.35 -9.79 11.71
N PRO A 84 9.66 -9.78 10.41
CA PRO A 84 9.31 -10.88 9.52
C PRO A 84 9.85 -12.22 10.03
N ILE A 85 8.97 -13.22 10.13
CA ILE A 85 9.32 -14.60 10.49
C ILE A 85 8.69 -15.57 9.48
N SER A 86 9.38 -16.65 9.12
CA SER A 86 8.84 -17.66 8.21
C SER A 86 7.77 -18.53 8.87
N VAL A 87 6.83 -19.02 8.06
CA VAL A 87 5.80 -19.97 8.56
C VAL A 87 6.41 -21.21 9.18
N ASP A 88 7.48 -21.79 8.62
CA ASP A 88 8.14 -22.97 9.21
C ASP A 88 8.62 -22.73 10.64
N ARG A 89 9.11 -21.52 10.93
CA ARG A 89 9.53 -21.14 12.29
C ARG A 89 8.34 -20.97 13.22
N ILE A 90 7.25 -20.37 12.73
CA ILE A 90 6.00 -20.24 13.49
C ILE A 90 5.46 -21.64 13.84
N VAL A 91 5.46 -22.59 12.90
CA VAL A 91 5.04 -23.98 13.13
C VAL A 91 5.90 -24.65 14.21
N GLN A 92 7.24 -24.51 14.12
CA GLN A 92 8.15 -25.08 15.13
C GLN A 92 7.94 -24.48 16.52
N GLN A 93 7.71 -23.16 16.63
CA GLN A 93 7.54 -22.47 17.90
C GLN A 93 6.17 -22.68 18.51
N SER A 94 5.12 -22.73 17.69
CA SER A 94 3.76 -22.98 18.14
C SER A 94 3.51 -24.44 18.49
N GLN A 95 4.34 -25.39 18.01
CA GLN A 95 4.16 -26.84 18.22
C GLN A 95 2.79 -27.35 17.74
N LEU A 96 2.18 -26.68 16.77
CA LEU A 96 0.92 -27.05 16.14
C LEU A 96 1.17 -27.64 14.76
N ASP A 97 0.19 -28.39 14.25
CA ASP A 97 0.23 -28.88 12.87
C ASP A 97 0.23 -27.71 11.88
N ALA A 98 0.97 -27.83 10.77
CA ALA A 98 1.08 -26.78 9.77
C ALA A 98 -0.31 -26.35 9.23
N GLY A 99 -1.23 -27.28 9.00
CA GLY A 99 -2.58 -26.97 8.53
C GLY A 99 -3.37 -26.13 9.54
N LYS A 100 -3.23 -26.41 10.84
CA LYS A 100 -3.80 -25.57 11.90
C LYS A 100 -3.19 -24.18 11.93
N VAL A 101 -1.86 -24.08 11.83
CA VAL A 101 -1.15 -22.80 11.84
C VAL A 101 -1.59 -21.90 10.68
N PHE A 102 -1.72 -22.44 9.47
CA PHE A 102 -2.23 -21.67 8.33
C PHE A 102 -3.66 -21.17 8.56
N GLY A 103 -4.55 -22.00 9.11
CA GLY A 103 -5.91 -21.57 9.46
C GLY A 103 -5.94 -20.46 10.52
N ILE A 104 -5.05 -20.55 11.51
CA ILE A 104 -4.91 -19.54 12.56
C ILE A 104 -4.33 -18.24 12.00
N LEU A 105 -3.30 -18.31 11.16
CA LEU A 105 -2.70 -17.14 10.49
C LEU A 105 -3.74 -16.40 9.65
N ALA A 106 -4.57 -17.12 8.89
CA ALA A 106 -5.66 -16.53 8.12
C ALA A 106 -6.69 -15.82 9.02
N LYS A 107 -7.05 -16.42 10.17
CA LYS A 107 -7.91 -15.75 11.16
C LYS A 107 -7.26 -14.49 11.73
N LEU A 108 -5.98 -14.54 12.10
CA LEU A 108 -5.23 -13.40 12.64
C LEU A 108 -5.11 -12.26 11.62
N GLU A 109 -5.01 -12.57 10.33
CA GLU A 109 -4.98 -11.59 9.24
C GLU A 109 -6.33 -10.88 9.08
N ILE A 110 -7.44 -11.62 9.19
CA ILE A 110 -8.80 -11.02 9.20
C ILE A 110 -8.99 -10.10 10.41
N PHE A 111 -8.40 -10.45 11.56
CA PHE A 111 -8.40 -9.60 12.75
C PHE A 111 -7.41 -8.44 12.68
N GLU A 112 -6.68 -8.30 11.57
CA GLU A 112 -5.66 -7.27 11.37
C GLU A 112 -4.58 -7.27 12.48
N LEU A 113 -4.31 -8.43 13.07
CA LEU A 113 -3.26 -8.60 14.10
C LEU A 113 -1.90 -8.94 13.47
N VAL A 114 -1.90 -9.56 12.29
CA VAL A 114 -0.71 -9.95 11.54
C VAL A 114 -0.90 -9.69 10.06
N THR A 115 0.21 -9.53 9.33
CA THR A 115 0.21 -9.37 7.87
C THR A 115 1.15 -10.35 7.21
N GLN A 116 0.75 -10.83 6.03
CA GLN A 116 1.59 -11.69 5.20
C GLN A 116 2.53 -10.85 4.32
N LEU A 117 3.79 -11.26 4.30
CA LEU A 117 4.85 -10.68 3.46
C LEU A 117 5.26 -11.67 2.36
N PRO A 118 5.89 -11.18 1.28
CA PRO A 118 6.48 -12.03 0.26
C PRO A 118 7.42 -13.09 0.85
N GLY A 119 7.40 -14.31 0.28
CA GLY A 119 8.26 -15.40 0.74
C GLY A 119 7.72 -16.20 1.94
N MET A 120 6.40 -16.24 2.13
CA MET A 120 5.74 -16.96 3.24
C MET A 120 6.24 -16.52 4.61
N GLN A 121 6.34 -15.20 4.78
CA GLN A 121 6.72 -14.57 6.03
C GLN A 121 5.52 -13.84 6.62
N TYR A 122 5.48 -13.75 7.94
CA TYR A 122 4.46 -13.02 8.67
C TYR A 122 5.12 -12.07 9.66
N GLN A 123 4.45 -10.97 9.95
CA GLN A 123 4.81 -10.07 11.05
C GLN A 123 3.55 -9.52 11.69
N ARG A 124 3.67 -9.02 12.93
CA ARG A 124 2.59 -8.28 13.58
C ARG A 124 2.33 -6.94 12.89
N ILE A 125 1.07 -6.55 12.83
CA ILE A 125 0.65 -5.21 12.43
C ILE A 125 0.86 -4.29 13.64
N ARG A 126 1.45 -3.11 13.40
CA ARG A 126 1.51 -2.03 14.38
C ARG A 126 0.46 -0.99 14.02
#